data_AF-A0A9D4QDE6-F1
#
_entry.id   AF-A0A9D4QDE6-F1
#
_cell.length_a   1.000
_cell.length_b   1.000
_cell.length_c   1.000
_cell.angle_alpha   90.00
_cell.angle_beta   90.00
_cell.angle_gamma   90.00
#
_symmetry.space_group_name_H-M   'P 1'
#
loop_
_entity.id
_entity.type
_entity.pdbx_description
1 polymer ?
#
loop_
_entity_poly.entity_id
_entity_poly.type
_entity_poly.pdbx_seq_one_letter_code
_entity_poly.pdbx_strand_id
1 'polypeptide(L)'
;MGVTVDDSGKRKLWLGVEAAAALGQRRVAYRYAALPVIPGLEIAFEAFLAAVAVDFRALVDFKVLHLEAFTDSEIFFLAYCYSLCARRPHTLRDECNVPVMNSPIFAEVFHCPANSPMNPPKKCTFFDK
;
A
#
# COMPACT_ATOMS: atom_id res chain seq x y z
N MET A 1 16.48 -4.16 0.36
CA MET A 1 15.80 -5.46 0.56
C MET A 1 16.57 -6.54 -0.18
N GLY A 2 17.21 -7.42 0.58
CA GLY A 2 18.12 -8.47 0.11
C GLY A 2 19.60 -8.28 0.42
N VAL A 3 20.00 -7.05 0.73
CA VAL A 3 21.35 -6.69 1.16
C VAL A 3 21.25 -6.04 2.52
N THR A 4 21.97 -6.54 3.50
CA THR A 4 22.30 -5.80 4.72
C THR A 4 23.62 -5.10 4.50
N VAL A 5 23.76 -3.92 5.08
CA VAL A 5 25.05 -3.23 5.18
C VAL A 5 25.49 -3.48 6.61
N ASP A 6 26.63 -4.14 6.80
CA ASP A 6 27.18 -4.30 8.14
C ASP A 6 27.79 -2.98 8.64
N ASP A 7 28.24 -2.96 9.89
CA ASP A 7 28.80 -1.76 10.54
C ASP A 7 30.09 -1.25 9.85
N SER A 8 30.68 -2.04 8.94
CA SER A 8 31.83 -1.65 8.12
C SER A 8 31.44 -1.05 6.77
N GLY A 9 30.14 -0.90 6.50
CA GLY A 9 29.63 -0.43 5.22
C GLY A 9 29.61 -1.51 4.13
N LYS A 10 29.92 -2.76 4.46
CA LYS A 10 30.01 -3.85 3.48
C LYS A 10 28.63 -4.44 3.23
N ARG A 11 28.30 -4.54 1.95
CA ARG A 11 27.07 -5.17 1.46
C ARG A 11 27.16 -6.68 1.61
N LYS A 12 26.32 -7.26 2.45
CA LYS A 12 26.13 -8.70 2.58
C LYS A 12 24.78 -9.08 1.99
N LEU A 13 24.81 -9.90 0.95
CA LEU A 13 23.58 -10.52 0.43
C LEU A 13 23.14 -11.58 1.44
N TRP A 14 21.91 -11.45 1.94
CA TRP A 14 21.33 -12.43 2.87
C TRP A 14 20.20 -13.25 2.22
N LEU A 15 19.79 -12.88 1.01
CA LEU A 15 18.90 -13.71 0.21
C LEU A 15 19.69 -14.77 -0.55
N GLY A 16 19.17 -16.00 -0.58
CA GLY A 16 19.62 -17.02 -1.52
C GLY A 16 19.37 -16.59 -2.97
N VAL A 17 20.07 -17.24 -3.92
CA VAL A 17 20.02 -16.91 -5.35
C VAL A 17 18.59 -16.96 -5.90
N GLU A 18 17.82 -17.96 -5.51
CA GLU A 18 16.42 -18.13 -5.94
C GLU A 18 15.52 -16.98 -5.42
N ALA A 19 15.65 -16.63 -4.14
CA ALA A 19 14.89 -15.53 -3.55
C ALA A 19 15.26 -14.17 -4.15
N ALA A 20 16.55 -13.97 -4.48
CA ALA A 20 17.01 -12.79 -5.19
C ALA A 20 16.45 -12.71 -6.63
N ALA A 21 16.39 -13.84 -7.33
CA ALA A 21 15.80 -13.92 -8.67
C ALA A 21 14.29 -13.64 -8.66
N ALA A 22 13.55 -14.24 -7.73
CA ALA A 22 12.12 -13.98 -7.54
C ALA A 22 11.83 -12.50 -7.23
N LEU A 23 12.62 -11.89 -6.35
CA LEU A 23 12.52 -10.46 -6.06
C LEU A 23 12.85 -9.59 -7.30
N GLY A 24 13.82 -10.03 -8.10
CA GLY A 24 14.16 -9.41 -9.38
C GLY A 24 13.00 -9.42 -10.37
N GLN A 25 12.31 -10.55 -10.52
CA GLN A 25 11.12 -10.67 -11.38
C GLN A 25 9.98 -9.78 -10.90
N ARG A 26 9.73 -9.72 -9.58
CA ARG A 26 8.72 -8.82 -9.01
C ARG A 26 9.05 -7.37 -9.35
N ARG A 27 10.28 -6.90 -9.22
CA ARG A 27 10.66 -5.51 -9.60
C ARG A 27 10.34 -5.13 -11.04
N VAL A 28 10.36 -6.07 -11.99
CA VAL A 28 10.07 -5.79 -13.41
C VAL A 28 8.61 -5.40 -13.62
N ALA A 29 7.68 -5.99 -12.85
CA ALA A 29 6.27 -5.59 -12.88
C ALA A 29 6.06 -4.16 -12.36
N TYR A 30 6.90 -3.70 -11.43
CA TYR A 30 6.80 -2.41 -10.74
C TYR A 30 7.59 -1.30 -11.42
N ARG A 31 7.83 -1.39 -12.74
CA ARG A 31 8.69 -0.50 -13.55
C ARG A 31 8.47 1.02 -13.38
N TYR A 32 7.43 1.43 -12.66
CA TYR A 32 7.19 2.77 -12.15
C TYR A 32 6.99 2.74 -10.61
N ALA A 33 8.04 3.04 -9.84
CA ALA A 33 8.01 3.53 -8.44
C ALA A 33 7.14 2.84 -7.36
N ALA A 34 6.53 1.68 -7.62
CA ALA A 34 5.52 1.12 -6.72
C ALA A 34 6.08 0.16 -5.65
N LEU A 35 7.39 -0.09 -5.67
CA LEU A 35 8.15 -0.77 -4.61
C LEU A 35 9.04 0.27 -3.92
N PRO A 36 8.91 0.48 -2.59
CA PRO A 36 8.22 -0.34 -1.60
C PRO A 36 6.75 0.05 -1.31
N VAL A 37 6.14 0.92 -2.11
CA VAL A 37 4.88 1.59 -1.74
C VAL A 37 3.69 0.64 -1.62
N ILE A 38 3.46 -0.27 -2.58
CA ILE A 38 2.33 -1.22 -2.51
C ILE A 38 2.39 -2.12 -1.27
N PRO A 39 3.48 -2.89 -1.03
CA PRO A 39 3.55 -3.71 0.18
C PRO A 39 3.52 -2.87 1.47
N GLY A 40 4.10 -1.67 1.45
CA GLY A 40 4.02 -0.76 2.60
C GLY A 40 2.58 -0.33 2.92
N LEU A 41 1.79 -0.02 1.90
CA LEU A 41 0.38 0.34 2.03
C LEU A 41 -0.46 -0.82 2.56
N GLU A 42 -0.27 -2.03 2.04
CA GLU A 42 -0.99 -3.23 2.49
C GLU A 42 -0.71 -3.54 3.96
N ILE A 43 0.56 -3.56 4.35
CA ILE A 43 0.96 -3.80 5.76
C ILE A 43 0.45 -2.69 6.67
N ALA A 44 0.51 -1.42 6.23
CA ALA A 44 -0.02 -0.31 7.02
C ALA A 44 -1.53 -0.42 7.24
N PHE A 45 -2.28 -0.90 6.24
CA PHE A 45 -3.72 -1.12 6.38
C PHE A 45 -4.04 -2.29 7.31
N GLU A 46 -3.30 -3.40 7.21
CA GLU A 46 -3.44 -4.53 8.14
C GLU A 46 -3.16 -4.10 9.59
N ALA A 47 -2.10 -3.31 9.82
CA ALA A 47 -1.79 -2.76 11.13
C ALA A 47 -2.88 -1.80 11.64
N PHE A 48 -3.48 -1.01 10.73
CA PHE A 48 -4.62 -0.14 11.06
C PHE A 48 -5.84 -0.95 11.51
N LEU A 49 -6.22 -2.00 10.76
CA LEU A 49 -7.33 -2.88 11.16
C LEU A 49 -7.07 -3.53 12.53
N ALA A 50 -5.84 -4.00 12.77
CA ALA A 50 -5.46 -4.57 14.05
C ALA A 50 -5.56 -3.53 15.19
N ALA A 51 -5.17 -2.28 14.95
CA ALA A 51 -5.27 -1.20 15.92
C ALA A 51 -6.74 -0.85 16.23
N VAL A 52 -7.60 -0.76 15.22
CA VAL A 52 -9.03 -0.48 15.38
C VAL A 52 -9.73 -1.62 16.14
N ALA A 53 -9.35 -2.87 15.91
CA ALA A 53 -9.94 -4.03 16.59
C ALA A 53 -9.70 -4.06 18.11
N VAL A 54 -8.67 -3.35 18.60
CA VAL A 54 -8.31 -3.28 20.03
C VAL A 54 -8.54 -1.90 20.64
N ASP A 55 -9.01 -0.91 19.87
CA ASP A 55 -9.23 0.45 20.36
C ASP A 55 -10.55 0.55 21.13
N PHE A 56 -10.49 1.07 22.36
CA PHE A 56 -11.67 1.41 23.17
C PHE A 56 -12.57 2.46 22.49
N ARG A 57 -12.07 3.19 21.48
CA ARG A 57 -12.90 4.01 20.60
C ARG A 57 -13.94 3.21 19.82
N ALA A 58 -13.83 1.89 19.69
CA ALA A 58 -14.93 1.07 19.18
C ALA A 58 -16.21 1.16 20.05
N LEU A 59 -16.11 1.67 21.28
CA LEU A 59 -17.25 1.94 22.16
C LEU A 59 -17.95 3.29 21.88
N VAL A 60 -17.34 4.17 21.08
CA VAL A 60 -17.85 5.51 20.77
C VAL A 60 -17.63 5.77 19.27
N ASP A 61 -18.70 5.91 18.48
CA ASP A 61 -18.62 6.17 17.02
C ASP A 61 -17.95 7.53 16.75
N PHE A 62 -16.62 7.56 16.82
CA PHE A 62 -15.82 8.76 16.62
C PHE A 62 -15.63 8.95 15.12
N LYS A 63 -16.52 9.73 14.53
CA LYS A 63 -16.42 10.12 13.14
C LYS A 63 -15.59 11.39 12.99
N VAL A 64 -14.70 11.38 11.99
CA VAL A 64 -13.99 12.59 11.59
C VAL A 64 -15.01 13.60 11.07
N LEU A 65 -15.01 14.79 11.67
CA LEU A 65 -15.92 15.87 11.29
C LEU A 65 -15.82 16.17 9.79
N HIS A 66 -16.96 16.27 9.11
CA HIS A 66 -17.11 16.43 7.66
C HIS A 66 -16.74 15.21 6.79
N LEU A 67 -16.43 14.06 7.38
CA LEU A 67 -16.20 12.79 6.68
C LEU A 67 -17.09 11.68 7.24
N GLU A 68 -18.21 12.02 7.86
CA GLU A 68 -19.09 11.07 8.56
C GLU A 68 -19.75 10.04 7.64
N ALA A 69 -19.80 10.35 6.34
CA ALA A 69 -20.31 9.48 5.29
C ALA A 69 -19.35 8.36 4.89
N PHE A 70 -18.08 8.43 5.32
CA PHE A 70 -17.06 7.44 5.02
C PHE A 70 -16.82 6.53 6.23
N THR A 71 -16.50 5.28 5.94
CA THR A 71 -15.99 4.32 6.92
C THR A 71 -14.54 4.63 7.27
N ASP A 72 -14.09 4.15 8.43
CA ASP A 72 -12.70 4.26 8.87
C ASP A 72 -11.71 3.69 7.83
N SER A 73 -12.10 2.63 7.13
CA SER A 73 -11.30 2.03 6.06
C SER A 73 -11.21 2.92 4.82
N GLU A 74 -12.30 3.57 4.41
CA GLU A 74 -12.27 4.55 3.32
C GLU A 74 -11.44 5.77 3.70
N ILE A 75 -11.59 6.27 4.93
CA ILE A 75 -10.81 7.39 5.47
C ILE A 75 -9.32 7.08 5.48
N PHE A 76 -8.91 5.85 5.82
CA PHE A 76 -7.51 5.44 5.76
C PHE A 76 -6.90 5.70 4.37
N PHE A 77 -7.57 5.25 3.30
CA PHE A 77 -7.08 5.42 1.93
C PHE A 77 -7.18 6.87 1.45
N LEU A 78 -8.23 7.60 1.84
CA LEU A 78 -8.35 9.05 1.58
C LEU A 78 -7.19 9.81 2.22
N ALA A 79 -6.87 9.52 3.49
CA ALA A 79 -5.77 10.15 4.22
C ALA A 79 -4.40 9.80 3.60
N TYR A 80 -4.20 8.55 3.18
CA TYR A 80 -3.00 8.13 2.44
C TYR A 80 -2.80 8.99 1.18
N CYS A 81 -3.80 9.07 0.31
CA CYS A 81 -3.70 9.85 -0.91
C CYS A 81 -3.58 11.36 -0.65
N TYR A 82 -4.30 11.90 0.33
CA TYR A 82 -4.18 13.29 0.76
C TYR A 82 -2.76 13.65 1.24
N SER A 83 -2.09 12.73 1.96
CA SER A 83 -0.72 12.94 2.42
C SER A 83 0.30 13.11 1.28
N LEU A 84 0.02 12.51 0.12
CA LEU A 84 0.83 12.64 -1.10
C LEU A 84 0.53 13.96 -1.82
N CYS A 85 -0.72 14.43 -1.79
CA CYS A 85 -1.14 15.74 -2.29
C CYS A 85 -0.35 16.89 -1.67
N ALA A 86 -0.09 16.83 -0.36
CA ALA A 86 0.66 17.86 0.35
C ALA A 86 2.14 17.96 -0.07
N ARG A 87 2.69 16.92 -0.74
CA ARG A 87 4.12 16.83 -1.04
C ARG A 87 4.47 17.21 -2.48
N ARG A 88 3.64 16.87 -3.49
CA ARG A 88 3.95 17.10 -4.93
C ARG A 88 2.69 17.25 -5.82
N PRO A 89 2.21 18.48 -6.09
CA PRO A 89 0.92 18.69 -6.77
C PRO A 89 0.84 18.25 -8.25
N HIS A 90 1.96 17.95 -8.93
CA HIS A 90 1.96 17.68 -10.39
C HIS A 90 2.16 16.22 -10.80
N THR A 91 2.39 15.29 -9.87
CA THR A 91 2.58 13.83 -10.14
C THR A 91 1.57 12.93 -9.41
N LEU A 92 0.52 13.53 -8.83
CA LEU A 92 -0.40 12.88 -7.88
C LEU A 92 -1.15 11.68 -8.45
N ARG A 93 -1.48 11.72 -9.75
CA ARG A 93 -2.22 10.63 -10.38
C ARG A 93 -1.44 9.33 -10.29
N ASP A 94 -0.12 9.37 -10.42
CA ASP A 94 0.68 8.15 -10.42
C ASP A 94 1.07 7.73 -8.99
N GLU A 95 1.33 8.67 -8.08
CA GLU A 95 1.77 8.36 -6.72
C GLU A 95 0.66 7.81 -5.82
N CYS A 96 -0.58 8.32 -5.94
CA CYS A 96 -1.73 7.77 -5.21
C CYS A 96 -2.35 6.59 -5.97
N ASN A 97 -2.72 6.76 -7.25
CA ASN A 97 -3.54 5.76 -7.94
C ASN A 97 -2.78 4.48 -8.22
N VAL A 98 -1.50 4.53 -8.63
CA VAL A 98 -0.76 3.30 -9.00
C VAL A 98 -0.69 2.34 -7.80
N PRO A 99 -0.32 2.76 -6.57
CA PRO A 99 -0.37 1.86 -5.44
C PRO A 99 -1.76 1.28 -5.15
N VAL A 100 -2.80 2.13 -5.09
CA VAL A 100 -4.15 1.66 -4.72
C VAL A 100 -4.82 0.81 -5.80
N MET A 101 -4.54 1.04 -7.09
CA MET A 101 -5.00 0.20 -8.21
C MET A 101 -4.50 -1.24 -8.10
N ASN A 102 -3.29 -1.41 -7.57
CA ASN A 102 -2.67 -2.72 -7.37
C ASN A 102 -3.09 -3.36 -6.04
N SER A 103 -3.77 -2.64 -5.15
CA SER A 103 -4.31 -3.18 -3.91
C SER A 103 -5.68 -3.83 -4.15
N PRO A 104 -5.85 -5.15 -3.93
CA PRO A 104 -7.18 -5.77 -3.94
C PRO A 104 -8.04 -5.24 -2.79
N ILE A 105 -7.42 -4.93 -1.66
CA ILE A 105 -8.09 -4.42 -0.45
C ILE A 105 -8.74 -3.06 -0.73
N PHE A 106 -8.05 -2.16 -1.44
CA PHE A 106 -8.64 -0.88 -1.84
C PHE A 106 -9.90 -1.07 -2.69
N ALA A 107 -9.83 -1.99 -3.67
CA ALA A 107 -10.96 -2.28 -4.54
C ALA A 107 -12.17 -2.85 -3.78
N GLU A 108 -11.92 -3.64 -2.72
CA GLU A 108 -12.97 -4.12 -1.81
C GLU A 108 -13.59 -2.99 -0.99
N VAL A 109 -12.76 -2.17 -0.33
CA VAL A 109 -13.21 -1.05 0.51
C VAL A 109 -14.09 -0.07 -0.27
N PHE A 110 -13.70 0.28 -1.49
CA PHE A 110 -14.46 1.21 -2.35
C PHE A 110 -15.42 0.52 -3.31
N HIS A 111 -15.62 -0.81 -3.18
CA HIS A 111 -16.52 -1.59 -4.03
C HIS A 111 -16.28 -1.36 -5.54
N CYS A 112 -15.01 -1.25 -5.94
CA CYS A 112 -14.62 -0.94 -7.31
C CYS A 112 -14.99 -2.09 -8.26
N PRO A 113 -15.79 -1.85 -9.32
CA PRO A 113 -16.16 -2.88 -10.29
C PRO A 113 -14.93 -3.52 -10.93
N ALA A 114 -15.01 -4.81 -11.25
CA ALA A 114 -13.96 -5.50 -11.99
C ALA A 114 -13.67 -4.80 -13.33
N ASN A 115 -12.40 -4.69 -13.69
CA ASN A 115 -11.91 -3.99 -14.90
C ASN A 115 -12.16 -2.47 -14.92
N SER A 116 -12.60 -1.86 -13.82
CA SER A 116 -12.64 -0.41 -13.70
C SER A 116 -11.20 0.16 -13.66
N PRO A 117 -11.01 1.46 -13.94
CA PRO A 117 -9.69 2.09 -13.87
C PRO A 117 -8.98 1.88 -12.52
N MET A 118 -9.73 1.82 -11.41
CA MET A 118 -9.18 1.62 -10.06
C MET A 118 -9.13 0.15 -9.62
N ASN A 119 -9.62 -0.78 -10.44
CA ASN A 119 -9.54 -2.22 -10.21
C ASN A 119 -9.19 -2.96 -11.52
N PRO A 120 -7.98 -2.73 -12.07
CA PRO A 120 -7.55 -3.36 -13.30
C PRO A 120 -7.36 -4.88 -13.12
N PRO A 121 -7.52 -5.68 -14.19
CA PRO A 121 -7.37 -7.14 -14.12
C PRO A 121 -5.93 -7.59 -13.86
N LYS A 122 -4.93 -6.78 -14.24
CA LYS A 122 -3.51 -7.08 -14.01
C LYS A 122 -3.01 -6.21 -12.87
N LYS A 123 -2.71 -6.83 -11.74
CA LYS A 123 -2.14 -6.19 -10.55
C LYS A 123 -0.71 -6.69 -10.32
N CYS A 124 0.12 -5.81 -9.78
CA CYS A 124 1.45 -6.11 -9.30
C CYS A 124 1.34 -6.49 -7.81
N THR A 125 1.56 -7.76 -7.48
CA THR A 125 1.55 -8.24 -6.09
C THR A 125 2.98 -8.48 -5.61
N PHE A 126 3.26 -8.08 -4.37
CA PHE A 126 4.58 -8.29 -3.79
C PHE A 126 4.63 -9.55 -2.94
N PHE A 127 3.56 -9.85 -2.22
CA PHE A 127 3.39 -11.11 -1.50
C PHE A 127 2.47 -11.99 -2.33
N ASP A 128 2.87 -13.24 -2.56
CA ASP A 128 1.94 -14.24 -3.08
C ASP A 128 1.00 -14.56 -1.91
N LYS A 129 -0.30 -14.32 -2.09
CA LYS A 129 -1.33 -14.73 -1.12
C LYS A 129 -1.80 -16.13 -1.44
#